data_AF-A0A2R6AT44-F1
#
_entry.id   AF-A0A2R6AT44-F1
#
_cell.length_a   1.000
_cell.length_b   1.000
_cell.length_c   1.000
_cell.angle_alpha   90.00
_cell.angle_beta   90.00
_cell.angle_gamma   90.00
#
_symmetry.space_group_name_H-M   'P 1'
#
loop_
_entity.id
_entity.type
_entity.pdbx_description
1 polymer ?
#
loop_
_entity_poly.entity_id
_entity_poly.type
_entity_poly.pdbx_seq_one_letter_code
_entity_poly.pdbx_strand_id
1 'polypeptide(L)'
;MIKYLSEKLINLEFDMVGIHIPRFSFEKDVANIKNFLKMLNLQVPVILDNNKTIWKSFGQPLIPSIIIVNKDEILFEHFGGNGYYWLENGIEDIERIYLNKNIIKHDFANRILLEFINNYVEHPMSVTPAIYFDMNKKIKLDGNFKKDKQCLVLESSDYVKIRFKGKRVDVVLEPISDYDIVDVEINGKPVATHMIGEDVTKDKTKSFVRVTLPRIYNIINGGWGEYLLKLTTHHGVKIYSIVFH
;
A
#
# COMPACT_ATOMS: atom_id res chain seq x y z
N MET A 1 -0.49 2.85 7.79
CA MET A 1 0.07 4.04 8.47
C MET A 1 -0.65 4.33 9.78
N ILE A 2 -1.88 4.85 9.80
CA ILE A 2 -2.53 5.24 11.06
C ILE A 2 -2.66 4.12 12.09
N LYS A 3 -2.96 2.87 11.66
CA LYS A 3 -2.93 1.69 12.54
C LYS A 3 -1.58 1.53 13.24
N TYR A 4 -0.51 1.64 12.45
CA TYR A 4 0.85 1.49 12.95
C TYR A 4 1.22 2.60 13.94
N LEU A 5 0.83 3.85 13.64
CA LEU A 5 0.99 4.98 14.56
C LEU A 5 0.20 4.75 15.86
N SER A 6 -1.06 4.30 15.78
CA SER A 6 -1.89 4.03 16.96
C SER A 6 -1.33 2.92 17.85
N GLU A 7 -0.63 1.93 17.27
CA GLU A 7 0.02 0.87 18.02
C GLU A 7 1.33 1.36 18.66
N LYS A 8 2.13 2.16 17.95
CA LYS A 8 3.44 2.62 18.41
C LYS A 8 3.37 3.72 19.45
N LEU A 9 2.46 4.68 19.27
CA LEU A 9 2.35 5.85 20.13
C LEU A 9 1.27 5.67 21.22
N ILE A 10 0.83 4.44 21.47
CA ILE A 10 -0.26 4.14 22.43
C ILE A 10 0.03 4.61 23.86
N ASN A 11 1.32 4.73 24.22
CA ASN A 11 1.74 5.18 25.55
C ASN A 11 1.86 6.71 25.65
N LEU A 12 1.62 7.44 24.56
CA LEU A 12 1.61 8.89 24.53
C LEU A 12 0.14 9.35 24.48
N GLU A 13 -0.18 10.43 25.19
CA GLU A 13 -1.56 10.92 25.30
C GLU A 13 -1.92 11.77 24.06
N PHE A 14 -1.98 11.14 22.90
CA PHE A 14 -2.42 11.77 21.65
C PHE A 14 -3.82 11.30 21.24
N ASP A 15 -4.71 12.26 21.00
CA ASP A 15 -5.91 12.01 20.22
C ASP A 15 -5.54 11.90 18.73
N MET A 16 -5.80 10.74 18.12
CA MET A 16 -5.50 10.52 16.70
C MET A 16 -6.74 10.67 15.84
N VAL A 17 -6.61 11.44 14.75
CA VAL A 17 -7.62 11.53 13.70
C VAL A 17 -6.97 11.26 12.35
N GLY A 18 -7.51 10.29 11.60
CA GLY A 18 -7.08 10.02 10.25
C GLY A 18 -7.77 10.94 9.25
N ILE A 19 -7.01 11.72 8.48
CA ILE A 19 -7.56 12.46 7.34
C ILE A 19 -7.34 11.62 6.08
N HIS A 20 -8.40 11.00 5.57
CA HIS A 20 -8.33 10.19 4.37
C HIS A 20 -8.53 11.07 3.13
N ILE A 21 -7.54 11.04 2.23
CA ILE A 21 -7.55 11.75 0.96
C ILE A 21 -7.68 10.73 -0.18
N PRO A 22 -8.86 10.62 -0.82
CA PRO A 22 -9.09 9.66 -1.89
C PRO A 22 -8.21 9.94 -3.11
N ARG A 23 -7.55 8.90 -3.58
CA ARG A 23 -6.94 8.79 -4.90
C ARG A 23 -7.91 8.19 -5.91
N PHE A 24 -8.57 7.10 -5.55
CA PHE A 24 -9.48 6.37 -6.44
C PHE A 24 -10.95 6.69 -6.13
N SER A 25 -11.84 6.45 -7.10
CA SER A 25 -13.28 6.72 -6.94
C SER A 25 -13.90 5.93 -5.78
N PHE A 26 -13.54 4.66 -5.60
CA PHE A 26 -14.05 3.80 -4.52
C PHE A 26 -13.67 4.30 -3.12
N GLU A 27 -12.57 5.03 -3.00
CA GLU A 27 -12.08 5.59 -1.73
C GLU A 27 -12.93 6.77 -1.25
N LYS A 28 -13.80 7.32 -2.12
CA LYS A 28 -14.76 8.38 -1.77
C LYS A 28 -16.03 7.87 -1.08
N ASP A 29 -16.21 6.55 -1.00
CA ASP A 29 -17.36 5.93 -0.36
C ASP A 29 -17.08 5.64 1.12
N VAL A 30 -17.90 6.22 1.98
CA VAL A 30 -17.84 6.02 3.43
C VAL A 30 -18.01 4.55 3.82
N ALA A 31 -18.83 3.78 3.10
CA ALA A 31 -19.03 2.36 3.38
C ALA A 31 -17.74 1.56 3.17
N ASN A 32 -16.99 1.85 2.11
CA ASN A 32 -15.69 1.21 1.84
C ASN A 32 -14.68 1.53 2.94
N ILE A 33 -14.59 2.80 3.36
CA ILE A 33 -13.70 3.20 4.46
C ILE A 33 -14.09 2.48 5.76
N LYS A 34 -15.38 2.44 6.10
CA LYS A 34 -15.86 1.72 7.31
C LYS A 34 -15.54 0.23 7.27
N ASN A 35 -15.75 -0.43 6.13
CA ASN A 35 -15.44 -1.85 5.96
C ASN A 35 -13.93 -2.11 6.09
N PHE A 36 -13.10 -1.24 5.51
CA PHE A 36 -11.64 -1.34 5.64
C PHE A 36 -11.16 -1.15 7.08
N LEU A 37 -11.68 -0.16 7.80
CA LEU A 37 -11.36 0.06 9.22
C LEU A 37 -11.77 -1.13 10.09
N LYS A 38 -12.97 -1.69 9.83
CA LYS A 38 -13.45 -2.90 10.51
C LYS A 38 -12.54 -4.10 10.24
N MET A 39 -12.13 -4.30 8.98
CA MET A 39 -11.18 -5.37 8.61
C MET A 39 -9.84 -5.23 9.33
N LEU A 40 -9.35 -4.00 9.52
CA LEU A 40 -8.11 -3.74 10.25
C LEU A 40 -8.24 -3.83 11.77
N ASN A 41 -9.46 -3.99 12.29
CA ASN A 41 -9.83 -3.83 13.70
C ASN A 41 -9.33 -2.50 14.30
N LEU A 42 -9.52 -1.41 13.54
CA LEU A 42 -9.01 -0.09 13.91
C LEU A 42 -10.14 0.82 14.39
N GLN A 43 -10.03 1.30 15.63
CA GLN A 43 -11.01 2.20 16.27
C GLN A 43 -10.43 3.61 16.41
N VAL A 44 -10.18 4.27 15.29
CA VAL A 44 -9.75 5.69 15.28
C VAL A 44 -10.75 6.52 14.47
N PRO A 45 -11.04 7.77 14.89
CA PRO A 45 -11.79 8.70 14.07
C PRO A 45 -11.10 8.88 12.71
N VAL A 46 -11.88 8.79 11.64
CA VAL A 46 -11.40 9.06 10.27
C VAL A 46 -12.34 10.05 9.60
N ILE A 47 -11.77 11.15 9.11
CA ILE A 47 -12.46 12.14 8.29
C ILE A 47 -12.17 11.84 6.83
N LEU A 48 -13.23 11.75 6.03
CA LEU A 48 -13.14 11.59 4.59
C LEU A 48 -13.09 12.97 3.92
N ASP A 49 -11.90 13.38 3.47
CA ASP A 49 -11.69 14.69 2.85
C ASP A 49 -11.71 14.59 1.31
N ASN A 50 -12.90 14.25 0.79
CA ASN A 50 -13.18 14.03 -0.64
C ASN A 50 -12.78 15.20 -1.55
N ASN A 51 -12.81 16.43 -1.01
CA ASN A 51 -12.54 17.67 -1.74
C ASN A 51 -11.15 18.25 -1.47
N LYS A 52 -10.33 17.55 -0.66
CA LYS A 52 -9.00 18.00 -0.21
C LYS A 52 -9.05 19.35 0.51
N THR A 53 -10.16 19.65 1.19
CA THR A 53 -10.36 20.93 1.89
C THR A 53 -9.45 21.03 3.09
N ILE A 54 -9.37 19.97 3.90
CA ILE A 54 -8.48 19.91 5.08
C ILE A 54 -7.02 19.84 4.61
N TRP A 55 -6.73 18.98 3.63
CA TRP A 55 -5.36 18.86 3.10
C TRP A 55 -4.81 20.20 2.59
N LYS A 56 -5.63 20.98 1.86
CA LYS A 56 -5.25 22.32 1.39
C LYS A 56 -5.15 23.34 2.54
N SER A 57 -6.02 23.29 3.54
CA SER A 57 -5.99 24.25 4.65
C SER A 57 -4.73 24.12 5.49
N PHE A 58 -4.20 22.91 5.62
CA PHE A 58 -2.91 22.65 6.26
C PHE A 58 -1.70 22.88 5.34
N GLY A 59 -1.89 23.34 4.10
CA GLY A 59 -0.79 23.65 3.18
C GLY A 59 0.10 22.45 2.83
N GLN A 60 -0.41 21.22 2.97
CA GLN A 60 0.43 20.02 2.90
C GLN A 60 0.92 19.75 1.47
N PRO A 61 2.23 19.54 1.25
CA PRO A 61 2.76 19.37 -0.10
C PRO A 61 2.65 17.92 -0.61
N LEU A 62 2.56 16.95 0.29
CA LEU A 62 2.67 15.52 -0.02
C LEU A 62 1.62 14.68 0.72
N ILE A 63 1.43 13.45 0.26
CA ILE A 63 0.68 12.39 0.95
C ILE A 63 1.59 11.15 0.91
N PRO A 64 1.80 10.43 2.04
CA PRO A 64 1.26 10.71 3.37
C PRO A 64 1.93 11.88 4.10
N SER A 65 1.31 12.31 5.21
CA SER A 65 1.85 13.30 6.14
C SER A 65 1.32 13.06 7.56
N ILE A 66 2.09 13.47 8.56
CA ILE A 66 1.75 13.46 9.99
C ILE A 66 1.87 14.91 10.47
N ILE A 67 0.85 15.38 11.18
CA ILE A 67 0.81 16.72 11.76
C ILE A 67 0.42 16.55 13.22
N ILE A 68 1.16 17.18 14.12
CA ILE A 68 0.75 17.35 15.52
C ILE A 68 0.34 18.80 15.70
N VAL A 69 -0.86 18.98 16.24
CA VAL A 69 -1.43 20.29 16.53
C VAL A 69 -1.77 20.39 18.02
N ASN A 70 -1.68 21.59 18.57
CA ASN A 70 -2.43 21.95 19.78
C ASN A 70 -3.66 22.77 19.38
N LYS A 71 -4.37 23.34 20.36
CA LYS A 71 -5.58 24.15 20.15
C LYS A 71 -5.46 25.18 18.99
N ASP A 72 -4.35 25.90 18.91
CA ASP A 72 -4.19 27.03 17.99
C ASP A 72 -2.85 27.01 17.21
N GLU A 73 -1.99 25.99 17.40
CA GLU A 73 -0.67 25.94 16.78
C GLU A 73 -0.32 24.55 16.21
N ILE A 74 0.50 24.55 15.15
CA ILE A 74 1.13 23.34 14.62
C ILE A 74 2.45 23.14 15.38
N LEU A 75 2.57 21.99 16.06
CA LEU A 75 3.75 21.64 16.86
C LEU A 75 4.78 20.84 16.05
N PHE A 76 4.32 20.06 15.08
CA PHE A 76 5.18 19.18 14.29
C PHE A 76 4.55 18.87 12.94
N GLU A 77 5.37 18.80 11.91
CA GLU A 77 4.99 18.36 10.58
C GLU A 77 6.03 17.37 10.04
N HIS A 78 5.56 16.25 9.52
CA HIS A 78 6.38 15.26 8.84
C HIS A 78 5.67 14.83 7.56
N PHE A 79 6.25 15.15 6.41
CA PHE A 79 5.64 14.91 5.10
C PHE A 79 6.53 14.00 4.25
N GLY A 80 5.91 13.22 3.36
CA GLY A 80 6.63 12.36 2.42
C GLY A 80 6.20 10.90 2.48
N GLY A 81 6.78 10.07 1.62
CA GLY A 81 6.39 8.68 1.48
C GLY A 81 7.52 7.84 0.92
N ASN A 82 8.48 7.46 1.78
CA ASN A 82 9.56 6.52 1.45
C ASN A 82 9.38 5.19 2.21
N GLY A 83 8.13 4.77 2.41
CA GLY A 83 7.81 3.51 3.08
C GLY A 83 8.09 3.55 4.59
N TYR A 84 8.46 2.39 5.13
CA TYR A 84 8.60 2.17 6.58
C TYR A 84 9.62 3.11 7.24
N TYR A 85 10.76 3.37 6.58
CA TYR A 85 11.80 4.28 7.09
C TYR A 85 11.29 5.68 7.41
N TRP A 86 10.51 6.25 6.49
CA TRP A 86 9.93 7.57 6.70
C TRP A 86 9.01 7.57 7.93
N LEU A 87 8.22 6.51 8.12
CA LEU A 87 7.29 6.41 9.24
C LEU A 87 8.00 6.25 10.59
N GLU A 88 9.05 5.42 10.66
CA GLU A 88 9.84 5.23 11.89
C GLU A 88 10.53 6.53 12.32
N ASN A 89 11.19 7.25 11.40
CA ASN A 89 11.81 8.53 11.72
C ASN A 89 10.78 9.53 12.29
N GLY A 90 9.58 9.58 11.68
CA GLY A 90 8.51 10.43 12.16
C GLY A 90 8.10 10.07 13.60
N ILE A 91 8.03 8.79 13.93
CA ILE A 91 7.74 8.32 15.30
C ILE A 91 8.83 8.74 16.27
N GLU A 92 10.11 8.55 15.93
CA GLU A 92 11.23 8.96 16.80
C GLU A 92 11.25 10.46 17.07
N ASP A 93 10.95 11.27 16.06
CA ASP A 93 10.88 12.72 16.20
C ASP A 93 9.70 13.14 17.10
N ILE A 94 8.55 12.49 16.94
CA ILE A 94 7.37 12.69 17.80
C ILE A 94 7.68 12.34 19.26
N GLU A 95 8.28 11.17 19.51
CA GLU A 95 8.64 10.74 20.86
C GLU A 95 9.64 11.70 21.52
N ARG A 96 10.60 12.22 20.74
CA ARG A 96 11.59 13.17 21.24
C ARG A 96 10.94 14.49 21.67
N ILE A 97 10.05 15.02 20.83
CA ILE A 97 9.30 16.24 21.11
C ILE A 97 8.43 16.05 22.37
N TYR A 98 7.72 14.92 22.45
CA TYR A 98 6.79 14.68 23.55
C TYR A 98 7.50 14.41 24.89
N LEU A 99 8.61 13.67 24.88
CA LEU A 99 9.27 13.24 26.11
C LEU A 99 10.39 14.18 26.59
N ASN A 100 10.78 15.20 25.81
CA ASN A 100 11.96 16.05 26.09
C ASN A 100 13.24 15.22 26.38
N LYS A 101 13.35 14.01 25.80
CA LYS A 101 14.45 13.08 26.07
C LYS A 101 15.49 13.11 24.95
N ASN A 102 16.77 13.02 25.33
CA ASN A 102 17.82 12.52 24.44
C ASN A 102 17.63 11.01 24.26
N ILE A 103 16.81 10.62 23.29
CA ILE A 103 16.62 9.21 22.96
C ILE A 103 17.96 8.66 22.45
N ILE A 104 18.45 7.61 23.10
CA ILE A 104 19.64 6.87 22.68
C ILE A 104 19.34 6.29 21.30
N LYS A 105 20.19 6.60 20.30
CA LYS A 105 20.17 5.99 18.96
C LYS A 105 20.31 4.46 19.09
N HIS A 106 19.21 3.75 19.33
CA HIS A 106 19.19 2.29 19.34
C HIS A 106 19.42 1.80 17.92
N ASP A 107 20.50 1.04 17.66
CA ASP A 107 20.76 0.04 16.58
C ASP A 107 20.18 0.26 15.15
N PHE A 108 19.66 1.46 14.89
CA PHE A 108 18.81 1.83 13.78
C PHE A 108 19.68 2.21 12.59
N ALA A 109 20.78 2.91 12.84
CA ALA A 109 21.81 3.16 11.83
C ALA A 109 22.31 1.85 11.21
N ASN A 110 22.46 0.78 12.00
CA ASN A 110 22.86 -0.54 11.50
C ASN A 110 21.75 -1.20 10.66
N ARG A 111 20.49 -1.13 11.11
CA ARG A 111 19.34 -1.65 10.34
C ARG A 111 19.12 -0.88 9.03
N ILE A 112 19.22 0.45 9.06
CA ILE A 112 19.16 1.31 7.86
C ILE A 112 20.28 0.94 6.90
N LEU A 113 21.51 0.81 7.41
CA LEU A 113 22.65 0.46 6.58
C LEU A 113 22.47 -0.93 5.96
N LEU A 114 21.98 -1.91 6.72
CA LEU A 114 21.69 -3.26 6.21
C LEU A 114 20.56 -3.26 5.18
N GLU A 115 19.45 -2.55 5.40
CA GLU A 115 18.38 -2.45 4.40
C GLU A 115 18.81 -1.66 3.16
N PHE A 116 19.56 -0.56 3.33
CA PHE A 116 20.10 0.21 2.21
C PHE A 116 21.10 -0.61 1.40
N ILE A 117 22.00 -1.33 2.07
CA ILE A 117 22.95 -2.25 1.44
C ILE A 117 22.18 -3.34 0.69
N ASN A 118 21.25 -4.04 1.35
CA ASN A 118 20.49 -5.14 0.75
C ASN A 118 19.58 -4.69 -0.42
N ASN A 119 19.00 -3.49 -0.35
CA ASN A 119 18.03 -3.02 -1.34
C ASN A 119 18.64 -2.19 -2.47
N TYR A 120 19.76 -1.49 -2.22
CA TYR A 120 20.33 -0.53 -3.18
C TYR A 120 21.79 -0.80 -3.56
N VAL A 121 22.56 -1.55 -2.75
CA VAL A 121 23.98 -1.83 -3.01
C VAL A 121 24.21 -3.27 -3.50
N GLU A 122 23.62 -4.27 -2.86
CA GLU A 122 23.76 -5.69 -3.25
C GLU A 122 22.94 -6.05 -4.50
N HIS A 123 21.88 -5.29 -4.77
CA HIS A 123 21.01 -5.49 -5.93
C HIS A 123 20.76 -4.16 -6.68
N PRO A 124 21.74 -3.64 -7.43
CA PRO A 124 21.62 -2.39 -8.19
C PRO A 124 20.66 -2.46 -9.39
N MET A 125 19.73 -3.42 -9.40
CA MET A 125 18.72 -3.55 -10.46
C MET A 125 17.63 -2.50 -10.28
N SER A 126 17.25 -1.86 -11.38
CA SER A 126 16.08 -0.98 -11.42
C SER A 126 14.82 -1.78 -11.11
N VAL A 127 14.20 -1.49 -9.96
CA VAL A 127 12.84 -1.93 -9.62
C VAL A 127 11.90 -1.44 -10.72
N THR A 128 10.96 -2.28 -11.14
CA THR A 128 9.93 -1.86 -12.10
C THR A 128 9.12 -0.71 -11.50
N PRO A 129 8.96 0.42 -12.19
CA PRO A 129 8.18 1.52 -11.65
C PRO A 129 6.74 1.10 -11.37
N ALA A 130 6.17 1.64 -10.30
CA ALA A 130 4.75 1.46 -10.00
C ALA A 130 3.88 1.90 -11.19
N ILE A 131 2.86 1.10 -11.46
CA ILE A 131 1.87 1.31 -12.50
C ILE A 131 0.58 1.78 -11.85
N TYR A 132 0.08 2.92 -12.32
CA TYR A 132 -1.23 3.42 -11.97
C TYR A 132 -2.01 3.60 -13.27
N PHE A 133 -3.18 2.98 -13.36
CA PHE A 133 -3.94 2.92 -14.61
C PHE A 133 -4.74 4.20 -14.92
N ASP A 134 -4.82 5.11 -13.95
CA ASP A 134 -5.30 6.49 -14.11
C ASP A 134 -4.30 7.40 -14.85
N MET A 135 -3.02 6.99 -14.97
CA MET A 135 -2.01 7.74 -15.68
C MET A 135 -1.89 7.31 -17.14
N ASN A 136 -1.72 8.28 -18.04
CA ASN A 136 -1.50 8.06 -19.48
C ASN A 136 -0.04 7.64 -19.80
N LYS A 137 0.47 6.62 -19.10
CA LYS A 137 1.76 6.00 -19.42
C LYS A 137 1.55 4.83 -20.39
N LYS A 138 2.35 4.77 -21.46
CA LYS A 138 2.41 3.59 -22.33
C LYS A 138 3.06 2.45 -21.55
N ILE A 139 2.28 1.43 -21.21
CA ILE A 139 2.72 0.24 -20.48
C ILE A 139 2.42 -0.96 -21.37
N LYS A 140 3.40 -1.86 -21.51
CA LYS A 140 3.21 -3.10 -22.27
C LYS A 140 2.57 -4.14 -21.36
N LEU A 141 1.29 -4.40 -21.58
CA LEU A 141 0.52 -5.45 -20.91
C LEU A 141 0.08 -6.49 -21.94
N ASP A 142 0.01 -7.74 -21.52
CA ASP A 142 -0.61 -8.83 -22.28
C ASP A 142 -1.84 -9.32 -21.51
N GLY A 143 -2.93 -9.63 -22.20
CA GLY A 143 -4.15 -10.11 -21.56
C GLY A 143 -5.45 -9.67 -22.21
N ASN A 144 -6.54 -10.09 -21.58
CA ASN A 144 -7.90 -9.74 -21.93
C ASN A 144 -8.42 -8.81 -20.84
N PHE A 145 -8.62 -7.54 -21.16
CA PHE A 145 -9.11 -6.55 -20.21
C PHE A 145 -9.66 -5.34 -20.97
N LYS A 146 -10.57 -4.61 -20.33
CA LYS A 146 -11.03 -3.29 -20.79
C LYS A 146 -10.30 -2.22 -19.98
N LYS A 147 -9.86 -1.15 -20.63
CA LYS A 147 -9.30 0.01 -19.92
C LYS A 147 -10.43 1.00 -19.61
N ASP A 148 -10.58 1.34 -18.34
CA ASP A 148 -11.42 2.43 -17.87
C ASP A 148 -10.56 3.63 -17.42
N LYS A 149 -11.18 4.74 -17.02
CA LYS A 149 -10.51 6.00 -16.66
C LYS A 149 -9.46 5.86 -15.57
N GLN A 150 -9.67 4.96 -14.59
CA GLN A 150 -8.78 4.80 -13.43
C GLN A 150 -8.24 3.38 -13.25
N CYS A 151 -8.73 2.41 -14.01
CA CYS A 151 -8.45 0.99 -13.76
C CYS A 151 -8.45 0.16 -15.05
N LEU A 152 -7.93 -1.06 -14.94
CA LEU A 152 -8.30 -2.15 -15.84
C LEU A 152 -9.51 -2.87 -15.28
N VAL A 153 -10.46 -3.20 -16.14
CA VAL A 153 -11.63 -4.02 -15.82
C VAL A 153 -11.41 -5.38 -16.47
N LEU A 154 -11.35 -6.42 -15.64
CA LEU A 154 -11.26 -7.80 -16.07
C LEU A 154 -12.60 -8.48 -15.74
N GLU A 155 -13.24 -9.07 -16.74
CA GLU A 155 -14.48 -9.85 -16.59
C GLU A 155 -14.17 -11.32 -16.25
N SER A 156 -15.17 -12.17 -16.06
CA SER A 156 -14.96 -13.59 -15.75
C SER A 156 -13.94 -14.25 -16.69
N SER A 157 -12.94 -14.93 -16.11
CA SER A 157 -11.85 -15.63 -16.82
C SER A 157 -10.87 -14.73 -17.60
N ASP A 158 -11.01 -13.40 -17.52
CA ASP A 158 -10.01 -12.48 -18.03
C ASP A 158 -8.70 -12.56 -17.24
N TYR A 159 -7.63 -12.06 -17.85
CA TYR A 159 -6.32 -12.06 -17.21
C TYR A 159 -5.49 -10.86 -17.66
N VAL A 160 -4.52 -10.51 -16.83
CA VAL A 160 -3.44 -9.59 -17.19
C VAL A 160 -2.09 -10.19 -16.85
N LYS A 161 -1.12 -10.00 -17.73
CA LYS A 161 0.27 -10.40 -17.56
C LYS A 161 1.18 -9.18 -17.63
N ILE A 162 2.20 -9.20 -16.78
CA ILE A 162 3.22 -8.16 -16.74
C ILE A 162 4.57 -8.75 -16.34
N ARG A 163 5.63 -8.32 -17.04
CA ARG A 163 7.00 -8.55 -16.58
C ARG A 163 7.38 -7.48 -15.58
N PHE A 164 7.98 -7.88 -14.47
CA PHE A 164 8.49 -6.96 -13.48
C PHE A 164 9.84 -7.43 -12.93
N LYS A 165 10.57 -6.46 -12.38
CA LYS A 165 11.80 -6.59 -11.61
C LYS A 165 11.54 -6.06 -10.22
N GLY A 166 11.80 -6.86 -9.21
CA GLY A 166 11.53 -6.52 -7.81
C GLY A 166 11.44 -7.79 -6.96
N LYS A 167 11.18 -7.59 -5.68
CA LYS A 167 11.02 -8.63 -4.67
C LYS A 167 9.60 -8.71 -4.10
N ARG A 168 8.84 -7.61 -4.20
CA ARG A 168 7.47 -7.51 -3.66
C ARG A 168 6.54 -6.87 -4.68
N VAL A 169 5.29 -7.34 -4.68
CA VAL A 169 4.22 -6.79 -5.53
C VAL A 169 2.96 -6.56 -4.70
N ASP A 170 2.48 -5.33 -4.73
CA ASP A 170 1.21 -4.93 -4.13
C ASP A 170 0.25 -4.46 -5.24
N VAL A 171 -1.01 -4.89 -5.17
CA VAL A 171 -2.02 -4.60 -6.20
C VAL A 171 -3.28 -4.03 -5.57
N VAL A 172 -3.79 -2.94 -6.12
CA VAL A 172 -5.08 -2.37 -5.67
C VAL A 172 -6.20 -2.99 -6.49
N LEU A 173 -7.03 -3.80 -5.83
CA LEU A 173 -8.12 -4.59 -6.43
C LEU A 173 -9.46 -4.19 -5.83
N GLU A 174 -10.51 -4.18 -6.65
CA GLU A 174 -11.92 -4.05 -6.26
C GLU A 174 -12.73 -5.15 -6.97
N PRO A 175 -13.55 -5.94 -6.26
CA PRO A 175 -14.39 -6.94 -6.91
C PRO A 175 -15.52 -6.24 -7.70
N ILE A 176 -15.89 -6.76 -8.87
CA ILE A 176 -17.01 -6.21 -9.65
C ILE A 176 -18.36 -6.55 -9.01
N SER A 177 -18.44 -7.67 -8.31
CA SER A 177 -19.61 -8.15 -7.56
C SER A 177 -19.23 -8.32 -6.07
N ASP A 178 -19.96 -9.16 -5.32
CA ASP A 178 -19.75 -9.37 -3.88
C ASP A 178 -18.31 -9.80 -3.52
N TYR A 179 -17.71 -10.63 -4.37
CA TYR A 179 -16.31 -11.05 -4.23
C TYR A 179 -15.76 -11.54 -5.56
N ASP A 180 -14.44 -11.74 -5.58
CA ASP A 180 -13.76 -12.51 -6.60
C ASP A 180 -12.64 -13.39 -6.02
N ILE A 181 -12.20 -14.37 -6.80
CA ILE A 181 -10.97 -15.11 -6.59
C ILE A 181 -10.04 -14.76 -7.74
N VAL A 182 -8.87 -14.20 -7.41
CA VAL A 182 -7.84 -13.86 -8.39
C VAL A 182 -6.70 -14.85 -8.23
N ASP A 183 -6.53 -15.74 -9.20
CA ASP A 183 -5.37 -16.63 -9.25
C ASP A 183 -4.12 -15.80 -9.56
N VAL A 184 -3.06 -16.05 -8.79
CA VAL A 184 -1.77 -15.37 -8.88
C VAL A 184 -0.74 -16.38 -9.35
N GLU A 185 -0.08 -16.11 -10.48
CA GLU A 185 0.96 -16.97 -11.01
C GLU A 185 2.24 -16.18 -11.27
N ILE A 186 3.39 -16.81 -10.99
CA ILE A 186 4.72 -16.31 -11.33
C ILE A 186 5.35 -17.29 -12.32
N ASN A 187 5.79 -16.79 -13.47
CA ASN A 187 6.41 -17.58 -14.54
C ASN A 187 5.56 -18.78 -14.96
N GLY A 188 4.23 -18.60 -14.98
CA GLY A 188 3.26 -19.63 -15.36
C GLY A 188 3.07 -20.77 -14.35
N LYS A 189 3.46 -20.55 -13.08
CA LYS A 189 3.29 -21.51 -11.99
C LYS A 189 2.65 -20.82 -10.78
N PRO A 190 1.99 -21.57 -9.88
CA PRO A 190 1.59 -21.04 -8.58
C PRO A 190 2.79 -20.43 -7.82
N VAL A 191 2.55 -19.35 -7.09
CA VAL A 191 3.56 -18.61 -6.33
C VAL A 191 4.32 -19.59 -5.42
N ALA A 192 5.66 -19.54 -5.47
CA ALA A 192 6.50 -20.36 -4.60
C ALA A 192 6.28 -20.00 -3.13
N THR A 193 6.36 -20.98 -2.22
CA THR A 193 6.00 -20.77 -0.80
C THR A 193 6.80 -19.64 -0.13
N HIS A 194 8.07 -19.48 -0.50
CA HIS A 194 8.94 -18.42 0.01
C HIS A 194 8.72 -17.04 -0.65
N MET A 195 7.77 -16.93 -1.59
CA MET A 195 7.41 -15.69 -2.29
C MET A 195 5.95 -15.27 -2.03
N ILE A 196 5.21 -16.04 -1.23
CA ILE A 196 3.78 -15.81 -0.95
C ILE A 196 3.62 -14.44 -0.28
N GLY A 197 2.84 -13.58 -0.92
CA GLY A 197 2.41 -12.33 -0.31
C GLY A 197 1.41 -12.56 0.81
N GLU A 198 1.29 -11.58 1.71
CA GLU A 198 0.47 -11.65 2.93
C GLU A 198 -1.01 -11.97 2.65
N ASP A 199 -1.51 -11.60 1.47
CA ASP A 199 -2.90 -11.82 1.07
C ASP A 199 -3.13 -13.06 0.19
N VAL A 200 -2.06 -13.80 -0.13
CA VAL A 200 -2.14 -14.98 -1.00
C VAL A 200 -2.37 -16.24 -0.18
N THR A 201 -3.44 -16.94 -0.51
CA THR A 201 -3.67 -18.32 -0.08
C THR A 201 -3.12 -19.27 -1.15
N LYS A 202 -2.50 -20.37 -0.72
CA LYS A 202 -1.99 -21.41 -1.62
C LYS A 202 -2.56 -22.77 -1.25
N ASP A 203 -3.10 -23.47 -2.23
CA ASP A 203 -3.46 -24.89 -2.13
C ASP A 203 -2.47 -25.76 -2.92
N LYS A 204 -2.79 -27.05 -3.11
CA LYS A 204 -1.91 -28.01 -3.82
C LYS A 204 -1.69 -27.66 -5.30
N THR A 205 -2.62 -26.92 -5.91
CA THR A 205 -2.71 -26.71 -7.35
C THR A 205 -2.54 -25.26 -7.76
N LYS A 206 -2.87 -24.30 -6.89
CA LYS A 206 -2.88 -22.88 -7.21
C LYS A 206 -2.60 -21.98 -6.02
N SER A 207 -2.27 -20.74 -6.34
CA SER A 207 -2.18 -19.63 -5.41
C SER A 207 -3.16 -18.55 -5.85
N PHE A 208 -3.89 -17.99 -4.90
CA PHE A 208 -4.96 -17.05 -5.20
C PHE A 208 -5.17 -16.06 -4.06
N VAL A 209 -5.79 -14.94 -4.39
CA VAL A 209 -6.28 -13.94 -3.44
C VAL A 209 -7.79 -13.94 -3.47
N ARG A 210 -8.43 -13.94 -2.30
CA ARG A 210 -9.87 -13.69 -2.18
C ARG A 210 -10.09 -12.19 -2.06
N VAL A 211 -10.70 -11.59 -3.08
CA VAL A 211 -10.97 -10.15 -3.15
C VAL A 211 -12.40 -9.92 -2.71
N THR A 212 -12.61 -9.35 -1.51
CA THR A 212 -13.95 -9.08 -0.95
C THR A 212 -14.20 -7.59 -0.72
N LEU A 213 -13.16 -6.77 -0.73
CA LEU A 213 -13.23 -5.33 -0.50
C LEU A 213 -12.24 -4.61 -1.42
N PRO A 214 -12.54 -3.36 -1.82
CA PRO A 214 -11.56 -2.54 -2.51
C PRO A 214 -10.42 -2.15 -1.56
N ARG A 215 -9.20 -2.61 -1.84
CA ARG A 215 -7.99 -2.26 -1.08
C ARG A 215 -6.71 -2.64 -1.83
N ILE A 216 -5.57 -2.35 -1.22
CA ILE A 216 -4.28 -2.94 -1.58
C ILE A 216 -4.19 -4.40 -1.10
N TYR A 217 -3.67 -5.28 -1.94
CA TYR A 217 -3.41 -6.69 -1.67
C TYR A 217 -1.93 -6.98 -1.92
N ASN A 218 -1.22 -7.51 -0.93
CA ASN A 218 0.15 -7.98 -1.10
C ASN A 218 0.15 -9.37 -1.72
N ILE A 219 0.56 -9.46 -2.98
CA ILE A 219 0.45 -10.70 -3.76
C ILE A 219 1.78 -11.44 -3.92
N ILE A 220 2.90 -10.74 -3.77
CA ILE A 220 4.25 -11.31 -3.80
C ILE A 220 5.07 -10.66 -2.70
N ASN A 221 5.79 -11.47 -1.95
CA ASN A 221 6.77 -11.02 -0.95
C ASN A 221 7.90 -12.05 -0.88
N GLY A 222 8.94 -11.88 -1.70
CA GLY A 222 9.97 -12.89 -1.92
C GLY A 222 11.36 -12.31 -2.21
N GLY A 223 12.21 -13.09 -2.89
CA GLY A 223 13.56 -12.68 -3.28
C GLY A 223 13.57 -11.76 -4.51
N TRP A 224 14.66 -11.03 -4.68
CA TRP A 224 14.89 -10.17 -5.84
C TRP A 224 14.99 -10.97 -7.15
N GLY A 225 14.27 -10.53 -8.18
CA GLY A 225 14.38 -11.16 -9.50
C GLY A 225 13.58 -10.46 -10.59
N GLU A 226 13.64 -11.04 -11.79
CA GLU A 226 12.75 -10.70 -12.91
C GLU A 226 11.73 -11.83 -13.09
N TYR A 227 10.46 -11.43 -13.14
CA TYR A 227 9.33 -12.36 -13.12
C TYR A 227 8.27 -11.97 -14.14
N LEU A 228 7.56 -12.95 -14.66
CA LEU A 228 6.29 -12.76 -15.36
C LEU A 228 5.15 -13.02 -14.37
N LEU A 229 4.50 -11.95 -13.92
CA LEU A 229 3.26 -12.02 -13.14
C LEU A 229 2.09 -12.25 -14.08
N LYS A 230 1.16 -13.13 -13.68
CA LYS A 230 -0.16 -13.26 -14.27
C LYS A 230 -1.22 -13.24 -13.17
N LEU A 231 -2.25 -12.42 -13.38
CA LEU A 231 -3.45 -12.37 -12.55
C LEU A 231 -4.62 -12.83 -13.40
N THR A 232 -5.38 -13.82 -12.94
CA THR A 232 -6.58 -14.35 -13.63
C THR A 232 -7.77 -14.25 -12.70
N THR A 233 -8.83 -13.58 -13.13
CA THR A 233 -10.06 -13.39 -12.34
C THR A 233 -11.07 -14.49 -12.61
N HIS A 234 -11.90 -14.83 -11.62
CA HIS A 234 -12.94 -15.86 -11.75
C HIS A 234 -14.30 -15.25 -12.08
N HIS A 235 -14.69 -14.17 -11.42
CA HIS A 235 -16.00 -13.52 -11.56
C HIS A 235 -15.90 -12.09 -12.11
N GLY A 236 -14.77 -11.43 -11.89
CA GLY A 236 -14.49 -10.09 -12.38
C GLY A 236 -13.90 -9.17 -11.30
N VAL A 237 -12.88 -8.41 -11.68
CA VAL A 237 -12.15 -7.50 -10.80
C VAL A 237 -11.74 -6.24 -11.54
N LYS A 238 -11.65 -5.12 -10.81
CA LYS A 238 -10.96 -3.91 -11.26
C LYS A 238 -9.57 -3.85 -10.66
N ILE A 239 -8.58 -3.49 -11.47
CA ILE A 239 -7.19 -3.30 -11.04
C ILE A 239 -6.82 -1.82 -11.21
N TYR A 240 -6.53 -1.13 -10.11
CA TYR A 240 -6.24 0.31 -10.11
C TYR A 240 -4.75 0.62 -10.22
N SER A 241 -3.91 -0.18 -9.57
CA SER A 241 -2.47 -0.03 -9.61
C SER A 241 -1.75 -1.34 -9.29
N ILE A 242 -0.51 -1.45 -9.77
CA ILE A 242 0.44 -2.50 -9.42
C ILE A 242 1.73 -1.80 -8.99
N VAL A 243 2.14 -1.99 -7.75
CA VAL A 243 3.32 -1.38 -7.15
C VAL A 243 4.37 -2.48 -6.95
N PHE A 244 5.61 -2.17 -7.33
CA PHE A 244 6.74 -3.08 -7.20
C PHE A 244 7.75 -2.48 -6.22
N HIS A 245 8.36 -3.33 -5.39
CA HIS A 245 9.43 -2.98 -4.45
C HIS A 245 10.59 -3.95 -4.56
#